data_AF-A0A180GSS6-F1
#
_entry.id   AF-A0A180GSS6-F1
#
_cell.length_a   1.000
_cell.length_b   1.000
_cell.length_c   1.000
_cell.angle_alpha   90.00
_cell.angle_beta   90.00
_cell.angle_gamma   90.00
#
_symmetry.space_group_name_H-M   'P 1'
#
loop_
_entity.id
_entity.type
_entity.pdbx_description
1 polymer ?
#
loop_
_entity_poly.entity_id
_entity_poly.type
_entity_poly.pdbx_seq_one_letter_code
_entity_poly.pdbx_strand_id
1 'polypeptide(L)'
;MIIVADTSSLTSWALLTWTITLPWIFTTWIGPVVGSWFLSKGAFGYRTIYLVFGLAVLLCASWLMLVLWMEWCKLKSEARPPARRIALPTSDLDQEDRPGGLWSPPNSPNTILYNSRSSSTSLWSEAWEQLGSVGLVLLTLGFGLLLLPLTWLMKEPGVSWFTVTRCSFFIVGVIVLVCFGIYKNKFAKFPVIPPRLVEHCTVLLGLAVCFWHFIYQFMYESYFTRFLQVARFLSAGDAQYVELSYLFTSCVSAIICGLLVKWTRQYKIWLVFGILLHAVGTLLMVRSCKLDNPMIEIVISQVIGGFGGGFTTLASQLGVQAVVAHQDVGISTAVFLTITQIGGAVGLSLAGLIWTLRLETALSKRLPASEQGNIPKIVSDLRFALTCQGNKHTKLNKAYVNVQRILNWLGDVIKQWANKAQESLNAKGSGGGIGFIPASASSYLSSFGGGGSQTQSGYQAVASSSYITQYHALGLLYAIRQQDQMAVSKLIQQVGRGNSNTLRSPFALCMLIRFASKIMDKDPNLHKQMHEFLEGFLRHKSDMVNYKAAQAFCEMQNMT
;
A
#
# COMPACT_ATOMS: atom_id res chain seq x y z
N MET A 1 1.53 -7.45 20.70
CA MET A 1 1.47 -8.29 19.48
C MET A 1 2.24 -9.58 19.66
N ILE A 2 3.55 -9.54 19.94
CA ILE A 2 4.39 -10.75 20.05
C ILE A 2 4.01 -11.63 21.25
N ILE A 3 3.92 -11.06 22.45
CA ILE A 3 3.51 -11.81 23.67
C ILE A 3 2.13 -12.48 23.51
N VAL A 4 1.21 -11.80 22.82
CA VAL A 4 -0.13 -12.33 22.51
C VAL A 4 -0.07 -13.44 21.46
N ALA A 5 0.85 -13.34 20.49
CA ALA A 5 1.07 -14.36 19.47
C ALA A 5 1.66 -15.65 20.06
N ASP A 6 2.57 -15.53 21.04
CA ASP A 6 3.24 -16.68 21.66
C ASP A 6 2.33 -17.41 22.68
N THR A 7 1.35 -16.71 23.24
CA THR A 7 0.46 -17.27 24.28
C THR A 7 -0.88 -17.79 23.76
N SER A 8 -1.16 -17.66 22.45
CA SER A 8 -2.49 -17.98 21.90
C SER A 8 -2.45 -18.84 20.64
N SER A 9 -3.48 -19.67 20.48
CA SER A 9 -3.66 -20.49 19.28
C SER A 9 -4.02 -19.60 18.08
N LEU A 10 -3.56 -19.95 16.87
CA LEU A 10 -3.84 -19.22 15.62
C LEU A 10 -5.33 -18.85 15.40
N THR A 11 -6.25 -19.69 15.90
CA THR A 11 -7.71 -19.48 15.82
C THR A 11 -8.27 -18.50 16.86
N SER A 12 -7.59 -18.30 17.99
CA SER A 12 -7.93 -17.29 19.01
C SER A 12 -7.13 -16.00 18.84
N TRP A 13 -6.03 -16.05 18.11
CA TRP A 13 -5.14 -14.92 17.83
C TRP A 13 -5.83 -13.75 17.12
N ALA A 14 -6.70 -14.03 16.13
CA ALA A 14 -7.49 -13.01 15.45
C ALA A 14 -8.44 -12.24 16.40
N LEU A 15 -8.97 -12.90 17.43
CA LEU A 15 -9.81 -12.27 18.46
C LEU A 15 -8.96 -11.45 19.44
N LEU A 16 -7.80 -11.96 19.85
CA LEU A 16 -6.91 -11.26 20.77
C LEU A 16 -6.28 -10.01 20.14
N THR A 17 -6.11 -10.01 18.82
CA THR A 17 -5.64 -8.83 18.06
C THR A 17 -6.55 -7.61 18.29
N TRP A 18 -7.84 -7.81 18.58
CA TRP A 18 -8.77 -6.71 18.83
C TRP A 18 -8.55 -6.00 20.15
N THR A 19 -8.02 -6.69 21.15
CA THR A 19 -7.66 -6.06 22.43
C THR A 19 -6.60 -4.97 22.23
N ILE A 20 -5.79 -5.10 21.17
CA ILE A 20 -4.74 -4.17 20.78
C ILE A 20 -5.33 -2.97 20.01
N THR A 21 -6.40 -3.17 19.25
CA THR A 21 -7.07 -2.10 18.49
C THR A 21 -8.12 -1.35 19.29
N LEU A 22 -8.67 -1.95 20.36
CA LEU A 22 -9.73 -1.37 21.20
C LEU A 22 -9.40 0.03 21.75
N PRO A 23 -8.17 0.33 22.22
CA PRO A 23 -7.84 1.66 22.73
C PRO A 23 -8.00 2.77 21.69
N TRP A 24 -7.80 2.47 20.40
CA TRP A 24 -7.99 3.43 19.32
C TRP A 24 -9.44 3.88 19.19
N ILE A 25 -10.40 3.00 19.44
CA ILE A 25 -11.85 3.30 19.38
C ILE A 25 -12.25 4.33 20.44
N PHE A 26 -11.68 4.26 21.64
CA PHE A 26 -11.98 5.22 22.71
C PHE A 26 -11.21 6.53 22.52
N THR A 27 -9.93 6.44 22.17
CA THR A 27 -9.07 7.62 22.00
C THR A 27 -9.49 8.49 20.83
N THR A 28 -10.12 7.94 19.78
CA THR A 28 -10.64 8.72 18.65
C THR A 28 -11.68 9.76 19.06
N TRP A 29 -12.49 9.48 20.07
CA TRP A 29 -13.55 10.41 20.52
C TRP A 29 -13.08 11.33 21.65
N ILE A 30 -12.14 10.86 22.48
CA ILE A 30 -11.60 11.65 23.60
C ILE A 30 -10.58 12.69 23.10
N GLY A 31 -9.76 12.32 22.12
CA GLY A 31 -8.65 13.14 21.62
C GLY A 31 -9.04 14.58 21.26
N PRO A 32 -10.01 14.81 20.36
CA PRO A 32 -10.39 16.16 19.95
C PRO A 32 -11.06 16.99 21.06
N VAL A 33 -11.81 16.37 21.98
CA VAL A 33 -12.37 17.05 23.17
C VAL A 33 -11.24 17.59 24.05
N VAL A 34 -10.27 16.73 24.36
CA VAL A 34 -9.13 17.10 25.19
C VAL A 34 -8.26 18.15 24.48
N GLY A 35 -8.01 17.97 23.18
CA GLY A 35 -7.23 18.91 22.37
C GLY A 35 -7.86 20.30 22.29
N SER A 36 -9.17 20.38 22.02
CA SER A 36 -9.90 21.65 21.97
C SER A 36 -9.93 22.36 23.33
N TRP A 37 -10.06 21.61 24.43
CA TRP A 37 -9.96 22.16 25.78
C TRP A 37 -8.60 22.81 26.03
N PHE A 38 -7.51 22.15 25.66
CA PHE A 38 -6.17 22.73 25.81
C PHE A 38 -5.95 23.94 24.89
N LEU A 39 -6.44 23.89 23.64
CA LEU A 39 -6.37 25.01 22.71
C LEU A 39 -7.13 26.23 23.22
N SER A 40 -8.25 26.04 23.92
CA SER A 40 -9.01 27.14 24.55
C SER A 40 -8.22 27.92 25.60
N LYS A 41 -7.21 27.29 26.22
CA LYS A 41 -6.34 27.90 27.25
C LYS A 41 -5.11 28.60 26.68
N GLY A 42 -5.01 28.75 25.36
CA GLY A 42 -3.94 29.49 24.69
C GLY A 42 -2.53 28.96 24.99
N ALA A 43 -1.58 29.86 25.23
CA ALA A 43 -0.17 29.52 25.44
C ALA A 43 0.07 28.64 26.70
N PHE A 44 -0.73 28.84 27.75
CA PHE A 44 -0.66 28.00 28.95
C PHE A 44 -1.13 26.58 28.66
N GLY A 45 -2.26 26.43 27.95
CA GLY A 45 -2.77 25.13 27.52
C GLY A 45 -1.75 24.33 26.71
N TYR A 46 -1.07 24.96 25.75
CA TYR A 46 -0.01 24.32 24.96
C TYR A 46 1.11 23.74 25.83
N ARG A 47 1.59 24.48 26.84
CA ARG A 47 2.65 23.99 27.75
C ARG A 47 2.16 22.83 28.61
N THR A 48 0.92 22.91 29.09
CA THR A 48 0.31 21.87 29.92
C THR A 48 0.09 20.56 29.16
N ILE A 49 -0.21 20.62 27.84
CA ILE A 49 -0.28 19.41 26.99
C ILE A 49 1.03 18.62 27.07
N TYR A 50 2.17 19.30 26.82
CA TYR A 50 3.47 18.63 26.79
C TYR A 50 3.82 18.01 28.15
N LEU A 51 3.47 18.68 29.25
CA LEU A 51 3.67 18.15 30.59
C LEU A 51 2.81 16.91 30.85
N VAL A 52 1.50 16.98 30.55
CA VAL A 52 0.56 15.86 30.74
C VAL A 52 0.96 14.66 29.89
N PHE A 53 1.30 14.85 28.61
CA PHE A 53 1.80 13.77 27.76
C PHE A 53 3.13 13.21 28.24
N GLY A 54 4.06 14.05 28.71
CA GLY A 54 5.32 13.61 29.30
C GLY A 54 5.11 12.70 30.51
N LEU A 55 4.20 13.07 31.42
CA LEU A 55 3.84 12.24 32.58
C LEU A 55 3.10 10.97 32.18
N ALA A 56 2.21 11.04 31.19
CA ALA A 56 1.47 9.88 30.69
C ALA A 56 2.42 8.81 30.13
N VAL A 57 3.47 9.22 29.40
CA VAL A 57 4.50 8.29 28.90
C VAL A 57 5.22 7.58 30.05
N LEU A 58 5.58 8.31 31.11
CA LEU A 58 6.21 7.71 32.29
C LEU A 58 5.30 6.72 33.01
N LEU A 59 4.00 7.03 33.12
CA LEU A 59 3.00 6.13 33.70
C LEU A 59 2.81 4.86 32.86
N CYS A 60 2.74 4.98 31.53
CA CYS A 60 2.65 3.81 30.65
C CYS A 60 3.93 2.97 30.69
N ALA A 61 5.11 3.62 30.71
CA ALA A 61 6.40 2.92 30.79
C ALA A 61 6.56 2.19 32.14
N SER A 62 6.17 2.81 33.25
CA SER A 62 6.24 2.18 34.57
C SER A 62 5.29 1.00 34.68
N TRP A 63 4.08 1.10 34.12
CA TRP A 63 3.14 -0.03 34.03
C TRP A 63 3.72 -1.19 33.22
N LEU A 64 4.31 -0.91 32.06
CA LEU A 64 4.89 -1.93 31.20
C LEU A 64 6.09 -2.61 31.87
N MET A 65 6.94 -1.85 32.57
CA MET A 65 8.03 -2.39 33.40
C MET A 65 7.52 -3.27 34.54
N LEU A 66 6.41 -2.89 35.19
CA LEU A 66 5.75 -3.70 36.22
C LEU A 66 5.26 -5.03 35.66
N VAL A 67 4.61 -5.03 34.49
CA VAL A 67 4.13 -6.26 33.84
C VAL A 67 5.29 -7.17 33.47
N LEU A 68 6.34 -6.64 32.84
CA LEU A 68 7.54 -7.41 32.51
C LEU A 68 8.23 -7.96 33.75
N TRP A 69 8.27 -7.18 34.84
CA TRP A 69 8.81 -7.62 36.11
C TRP A 69 7.99 -8.78 36.71
N MET A 70 6.66 -8.71 36.65
CA MET A 70 5.77 -9.78 37.10
C MET A 70 5.95 -11.05 36.27
N GLU A 71 6.02 -10.95 34.94
CA GLU A 71 6.28 -12.11 34.06
C GLU A 71 7.66 -12.72 34.34
N TRP A 72 8.69 -11.89 34.51
CA TRP A 72 10.02 -12.36 34.87
C TRP A 72 10.03 -13.08 36.22
N CYS A 73 9.34 -12.54 37.23
CA CYS A 73 9.17 -13.20 38.52
C CYS A 73 8.46 -14.55 38.39
N LYS A 74 7.43 -14.63 37.54
CA LYS A 74 6.69 -15.87 37.27
C LYS A 74 7.58 -16.92 36.59
N LEU A 75 8.27 -16.57 35.53
CA LEU A 75 9.22 -17.45 34.83
C LEU A 75 10.33 -17.94 35.77
N LYS A 76 10.86 -17.05 36.61
CA LYS A 76 11.86 -17.40 37.63
C LYS A 76 11.31 -18.34 38.71
N SER A 77 10.00 -18.33 38.96
CA SER A 77 9.34 -19.24 39.90
C SER A 77 9.11 -20.63 39.29
N GLU A 78 8.74 -20.70 38.01
CA GLU A 78 8.55 -21.95 37.25
C GLU A 78 9.87 -22.62 36.86
N ALA A 79 10.93 -21.84 36.64
CA ALA A 79 12.28 -22.35 36.30
C ALA A 79 13.06 -22.90 37.50
N ARG A 80 12.51 -22.86 38.73
CA ARG A 80 13.13 -23.59 39.85
C ARG A 80 12.87 -25.09 39.65
N PRO A 81 13.89 -25.97 39.72
CA PRO A 81 13.65 -27.40 39.62
C PRO A 81 12.63 -27.82 40.68
N PRO A 82 11.67 -28.73 40.36
CA PRO A 82 10.65 -29.12 41.31
C PRO A 82 11.35 -29.61 42.57
N ALA A 83 10.97 -29.04 43.72
CA ALA A 83 11.46 -29.47 45.02
C ALA A 83 11.32 -31.00 45.09
N ARG A 84 12.46 -31.68 45.23
CA ARG A 84 12.62 -33.12 45.35
C ARG A 84 11.49 -33.70 46.21
N ARG A 85 10.40 -34.15 45.58
CA ARG A 85 9.45 -35.03 46.26
C ARG A 85 10.23 -36.31 46.48
N ILE A 86 10.30 -36.71 47.74
CA ILE A 86 10.74 -38.03 48.15
C ILE A 86 9.77 -39.01 47.46
N ALA A 87 10.15 -39.52 46.30
CA ALA A 87 9.42 -40.55 45.58
C ALA A 87 10.04 -41.89 45.95
N LEU A 88 9.17 -42.77 46.48
CA LEU A 88 9.44 -44.20 46.61
C LEU A 88 9.84 -44.79 45.24
N PRO A 89 10.65 -45.86 45.21
CA PRO A 89 11.14 -46.43 43.97
C PRO A 89 10.00 -47.16 43.25
N THR A 90 9.55 -46.64 42.12
CA THR A 90 8.71 -47.38 41.18
C THR A 90 9.18 -47.17 39.75
N SER A 91 9.57 -48.29 39.14
CA SER A 91 9.75 -48.60 37.71
C SER A 91 10.77 -47.80 36.91
N ASP A 92 11.95 -48.40 36.75
CA ASP A 92 12.90 -48.57 35.61
C ASP A 92 12.81 -47.76 34.29
N LEU A 93 11.96 -46.75 34.14
CA LEU A 93 11.92 -45.88 32.95
C LEU A 93 12.63 -44.53 33.16
N ASP A 94 13.04 -44.20 34.39
CA ASP A 94 13.69 -42.92 34.72
C ASP A 94 15.23 -42.97 34.65
N GLN A 95 15.83 -44.05 34.12
CA GLN A 95 17.27 -44.23 34.15
C GLN A 95 18.04 -43.53 32.99
N GLU A 96 17.35 -43.01 31.97
CA GLU A 96 18.01 -42.34 30.84
C GLU A 96 18.41 -40.87 31.12
N ASP A 97 17.89 -40.23 32.16
CA ASP A 97 18.11 -38.79 32.43
C ASP A 97 19.17 -38.49 33.52
N ARG A 98 20.17 -39.36 33.70
CA ARG A 98 21.32 -39.05 34.56
C ARG A 98 22.38 -38.23 33.82
N PRO A 99 22.92 -37.15 34.42
CA PRO A 99 23.99 -36.36 33.83
C PRO A 99 25.27 -37.20 33.79
N GLY A 100 25.61 -37.72 32.61
CA GLY A 100 26.70 -38.66 32.37
C GLY A 100 26.45 -39.64 31.22
N GLY A 101 25.25 -39.68 30.64
CA GLY A 101 24.95 -40.46 29.43
C GLY A 101 25.69 -39.92 28.20
N LEU A 102 26.42 -40.81 27.51
CA LEU A 102 27.38 -40.54 26.43
C LEU A 102 26.78 -40.01 25.11
N TRP A 103 25.48 -39.71 25.03
CA TRP A 103 24.89 -39.19 23.79
C TRP A 103 23.65 -38.35 24.05
N SER A 104 23.74 -37.05 23.74
CA SER A 104 22.60 -36.17 23.54
C SER A 104 22.68 -35.62 22.10
N PRO A 105 21.58 -35.61 21.34
CA PRO A 105 21.62 -35.16 19.95
C PRO A 105 22.07 -33.69 19.87
N PRO A 106 22.93 -33.30 18.90
CA PRO A 106 23.62 -32.00 18.90
C PRO A 106 22.73 -30.76 18.78
N ASN A 107 21.43 -30.93 18.53
CA ASN A 107 20.50 -29.85 18.16
C ASN A 107 19.27 -29.77 19.08
N SER A 108 19.43 -30.06 20.37
CA SER A 108 18.42 -29.73 21.38
C SER A 108 18.48 -28.23 21.71
N PRO A 109 17.38 -27.46 21.59
CA PRO A 109 17.36 -26.02 21.90
C PRO A 109 17.62 -25.71 23.38
N ASN A 110 17.62 -26.73 24.25
CA ASN A 110 17.80 -26.55 25.69
C ASN A 110 19.27 -26.57 26.14
N THR A 111 20.20 -27.05 25.30
CA THR A 111 21.62 -27.18 25.67
C THR A 111 22.34 -25.82 25.73
N ILE A 112 21.87 -24.82 24.97
CA ILE A 112 22.48 -23.48 24.93
C ILE A 112 22.05 -22.63 26.14
N LEU A 113 20.84 -22.82 26.65
CA LEU A 113 20.30 -21.99 27.74
C LEU A 113 20.87 -22.32 29.12
N TYR A 114 21.39 -23.54 29.32
CA TYR A 114 21.79 -23.98 30.66
C TYR A 114 23.26 -23.71 31.00
N ASN A 115 24.12 -23.44 30.00
CA ASN A 115 25.57 -23.46 30.23
C ASN A 115 26.31 -22.13 29.99
N SER A 116 25.60 -21.00 29.95
CA SER A 116 26.25 -19.69 29.91
C SER A 116 26.28 -19.04 31.30
N ARG A 117 27.40 -19.21 32.00
CA ARG A 117 27.84 -18.29 33.07
C ARG A 117 28.20 -16.95 32.41
N SER A 118 27.19 -16.19 31.98
CA SER A 118 27.37 -14.97 31.21
C SER A 118 27.57 -13.77 32.15
N SER A 119 28.68 -13.03 32.01
CA SER A 119 28.86 -11.75 32.69
C SER A 119 27.85 -10.73 32.16
N SER A 120 27.44 -9.74 32.95
CA SER A 120 26.45 -8.73 32.53
C SER A 120 26.79 -8.07 31.18
N THR A 121 28.08 -7.92 30.87
CA THR A 121 28.59 -7.40 29.60
C THR A 121 28.36 -8.31 28.38
N SER A 122 28.39 -9.64 28.53
CA SER A 122 28.14 -10.57 27.41
C SER A 122 26.66 -10.72 27.08
N LEU A 123 25.77 -10.53 28.06
CA LEU A 123 24.32 -10.49 27.83
C LEU A 123 23.89 -9.31 26.95
N TRP A 124 24.47 -8.12 27.16
CA TRP A 124 24.18 -6.95 26.33
C TRP A 124 24.69 -7.12 24.90
N SER A 125 25.88 -7.70 24.70
CA SER A 125 26.40 -7.97 23.36
C SER A 125 25.58 -9.03 22.62
N GLU A 126 25.16 -10.10 23.30
CA GLU A 126 24.30 -11.13 22.70
C GLU A 126 22.92 -10.57 22.34
N ALA A 127 22.32 -9.76 23.21
CA ALA A 127 21.07 -9.07 22.92
C ALA A 127 21.21 -8.11 21.72
N TRP A 128 22.35 -7.41 21.61
CA TRP A 128 22.62 -6.51 20.50
C TRP A 128 22.77 -7.23 19.16
N GLU A 129 23.41 -8.41 19.17
CA GLU A 129 23.51 -9.29 17.99
C GLU A 129 22.16 -9.90 17.62
N GLN A 130 21.35 -10.34 18.59
CA GLN A 130 20.01 -10.89 18.37
C GLN A 130 19.01 -9.87 17.82
N LEU A 131 19.13 -8.59 18.22
CA LEU A 131 18.29 -7.51 17.72
C LEU A 131 18.52 -7.22 16.21
N GLY A 132 19.65 -7.66 15.65
CA GLY A 132 20.02 -7.32 14.27
C GLY A 132 20.21 -5.81 14.06
N SER A 133 20.70 -5.12 15.10
CA SER A 133 20.81 -3.66 15.21
C SER A 133 21.47 -2.99 14.00
N VAL A 134 22.57 -3.57 13.49
CA VAL A 134 23.27 -3.08 12.29
C VAL A 134 22.34 -3.07 11.08
N GLY A 135 21.62 -4.16 10.84
CA GLY A 135 20.66 -4.25 9.74
C GLY A 135 19.53 -3.21 9.89
N LEU A 136 19.01 -3.05 11.11
CA LEU A 136 17.96 -2.06 11.39
C LEU A 136 18.45 -0.61 11.19
N VAL A 137 19.69 -0.30 11.58
CA VAL A 137 20.32 1.02 11.37
C VAL A 137 20.51 1.28 9.89
N LEU A 138 21.06 0.33 9.12
CA LEU A 138 21.21 0.49 7.67
C LEU A 138 19.86 0.67 6.96
N LEU A 139 18.84 -0.10 7.36
CA LEU A 139 17.49 0.02 6.80
C LEU A 139 16.90 1.42 7.08
N THR A 140 16.98 1.88 8.33
CA THR A 140 16.45 3.17 8.77
C THR A 140 17.19 4.32 8.10
N LEU A 141 18.53 4.25 8.06
CA LEU A 141 19.37 5.25 7.41
C LEU A 141 19.12 5.30 5.90
N GLY A 142 18.99 4.14 5.24
CA GLY A 142 18.71 4.07 3.80
C GLY A 142 17.39 4.75 3.43
N PHE A 143 16.29 4.37 4.08
CA PHE A 143 15.00 5.03 3.84
C PHE A 143 14.98 6.48 4.31
N GLY A 144 15.64 6.81 5.42
CA GLY A 144 15.79 8.20 5.89
C GLY A 144 16.46 9.09 4.85
N LEU A 145 17.59 8.65 4.27
CA LEU A 145 18.33 9.38 3.24
C LEU A 145 17.56 9.48 1.91
N LEU A 146 16.75 8.47 1.56
CA LEU A 146 15.89 8.52 0.38
C LEU A 146 14.72 9.52 0.51
N LEU A 147 14.13 9.60 1.71
CA LEU A 147 12.95 10.43 1.95
C LEU A 147 13.30 11.89 2.30
N LEU A 148 14.48 12.13 2.86
CA LEU A 148 14.93 13.46 3.29
C LEU A 148 14.94 14.52 2.15
N PRO A 149 15.37 14.22 0.91
CA PRO A 149 15.27 15.17 -0.19
C PRO A 149 13.84 15.59 -0.54
N LEU A 150 12.86 14.68 -0.37
CA LEU A 150 11.45 14.96 -0.64
C LEU A 150 10.88 15.93 0.39
N THR A 151 11.29 15.82 1.65
CA THR A 151 10.83 16.70 2.71
C THR A 151 11.54 18.06 2.73
N TRP A 152 12.82 18.09 2.38
CA TRP A 152 13.59 19.34 2.33
C TRP A 152 13.09 20.27 1.21
N LEU A 153 12.53 19.76 0.11
CA LEU A 153 11.97 20.63 -0.95
C LEU A 153 10.92 21.62 -0.40
N MET A 154 10.24 21.28 0.69
CA MET A 154 9.23 22.16 1.30
C MET A 154 9.80 23.46 1.88
N LYS A 155 11.11 23.54 2.15
CA LYS A 155 11.72 24.66 2.89
C LYS A 155 12.30 25.75 1.98
N GLU A 156 12.56 25.44 0.70
CA GLU A 156 13.21 26.34 -0.26
C GLU A 156 12.49 26.32 -1.63
N PRO A 157 11.40 27.10 -1.77
CA PRO A 157 10.68 27.23 -3.04
C PRO A 157 11.56 27.95 -4.07
N GLY A 158 11.75 27.34 -5.25
CA GLY A 158 12.48 27.93 -6.40
C GLY A 158 13.78 27.23 -6.80
N VAL A 159 14.30 26.32 -5.97
CA VAL A 159 15.51 25.55 -6.29
C VAL A 159 15.16 24.32 -7.14
N SER A 160 15.82 24.15 -8.29
CA SER A 160 15.63 23.02 -9.21
C SER A 160 15.67 21.67 -8.48
N TRP A 161 14.73 20.78 -8.83
CA TRP A 161 14.67 19.42 -8.25
C TRP A 161 16.00 18.68 -8.40
N PHE A 162 16.67 18.88 -9.54
CA PHE A 162 17.97 18.29 -9.89
C PHE A 162 19.17 19.08 -9.35
N THR A 163 19.15 19.39 -8.05
CA THR A 163 20.35 19.92 -7.38
C THR A 163 21.28 18.78 -7.01
N VAL A 164 22.59 18.94 -7.22
CA VAL A 164 23.63 17.92 -6.94
C VAL A 164 23.47 17.32 -5.54
N THR A 165 23.22 18.15 -4.53
CA THR A 165 23.01 17.73 -3.13
C THR A 165 21.80 16.80 -2.96
N ARG A 166 20.70 17.03 -3.69
CA ARG A 166 19.46 16.24 -3.54
C ARG A 166 19.61 14.88 -4.22
N CYS A 167 20.18 14.88 -5.42
CA CYS A 167 20.50 13.65 -6.13
C CYS A 167 21.55 12.82 -5.37
N SER A 168 22.53 13.45 -4.71
CA SER A 168 23.53 12.73 -3.92
C SER A 168 22.91 12.02 -2.72
N PHE A 169 22.00 12.65 -1.98
CA PHE A 169 21.28 11.97 -0.88
C PHE A 169 20.44 10.78 -1.37
N PHE A 170 19.78 10.92 -2.53
CA PHE A 170 19.02 9.82 -3.13
C PHE A 170 19.94 8.65 -3.53
N ILE A 171 21.05 8.95 -4.22
CA ILE A 171 22.04 7.94 -4.64
C ILE A 171 22.66 7.25 -3.44
N VAL A 172 23.08 8.00 -2.42
CA VAL A 172 23.64 7.45 -1.17
C VAL A 172 22.59 6.59 -0.45
N GLY A 173 21.34 7.01 -0.40
CA GLY A 173 20.24 6.21 0.15
C GLY A 173 20.07 4.87 -0.56
N VAL A 174 20.11 4.86 -1.90
CA VAL A 174 20.09 3.61 -2.70
C VAL A 174 21.30 2.74 -2.38
N ILE A 175 22.51 3.31 -2.34
CA ILE A 175 23.74 2.58 -2.02
C ILE A 175 23.64 1.94 -0.63
N VAL A 176 23.17 2.66 0.38
CA VAL A 176 22.99 2.14 1.75
C VAL A 176 21.98 0.99 1.78
N LEU A 177 20.89 1.05 1.01
CA LEU A 177 19.94 -0.07 0.90
C LEU A 177 20.52 -1.28 0.16
N VAL A 178 21.36 -1.07 -0.85
CA VAL A 178 22.10 -2.16 -1.52
C VAL A 178 23.08 -2.81 -0.53
N CYS A 179 23.82 -1.98 0.24
CA CYS A 179 24.70 -2.45 1.31
C CYS A 179 23.92 -3.24 2.37
N PHE A 180 22.70 -2.82 2.74
CA PHE A 180 21.83 -3.58 3.63
C PHE A 180 21.50 -4.97 3.05
N GLY A 181 21.16 -5.05 1.76
CA GLY A 181 20.90 -6.34 1.09
C GLY A 181 22.11 -7.27 1.10
N ILE A 182 23.30 -6.73 0.82
CA ILE A 182 24.57 -7.48 0.85
C ILE A 182 24.90 -7.92 2.29
N TYR A 183 24.76 -7.02 3.26
CA TYR A 183 24.99 -7.29 4.68
C TYR A 183 24.10 -8.43 5.18
N LYS A 184 22.81 -8.40 4.82
CA LYS A 184 21.84 -9.44 5.18
C LYS A 184 22.25 -10.81 4.63
N ASN A 185 22.70 -10.88 3.37
CA ASN A 185 22.99 -12.16 2.72
C ASN A 185 24.34 -12.75 3.11
N LYS A 186 25.34 -11.92 3.48
CA LYS A 186 26.71 -12.40 3.71
C LYS A 186 27.18 -12.39 5.17
N PHE A 187 26.66 -11.49 6.01
CA PHE A 187 27.24 -11.22 7.32
C PHE A 187 26.28 -11.45 8.50
N ALA A 188 24.97 -11.41 8.29
CA ALA A 188 24.01 -11.51 9.38
C ALA A 188 23.82 -12.97 9.84
N LYS A 189 24.27 -13.29 11.07
CA LYS A 189 23.96 -14.56 11.76
C LYS A 189 22.45 -14.69 12.05
N PHE A 190 21.82 -13.59 12.46
CA PHE A 190 20.37 -13.48 12.71
C PHE A 190 19.79 -12.37 11.80
N PRO A 191 19.38 -12.69 10.56
CA PRO A 191 18.86 -11.68 9.63
C PRO A 191 17.51 -11.14 10.08
N VAL A 192 17.36 -9.80 10.08
CA VAL A 192 16.11 -9.09 10.41
C VAL A 192 14.93 -9.57 9.54
N ILE A 193 15.20 -9.87 8.27
CA ILE A 193 14.24 -10.49 7.35
C ILE A 193 14.82 -11.82 6.88
N PRO A 194 14.42 -12.95 7.50
CA PRO A 194 14.90 -14.27 7.12
C PRO A 194 14.66 -14.54 5.63
N PRO A 195 15.64 -15.09 4.88
CA PRO A 195 15.49 -15.38 3.45
C PRO A 195 14.31 -16.33 3.19
N ARG A 196 14.11 -17.33 4.06
CA ARG A 196 12.95 -18.23 4.03
C ARG A 196 11.59 -17.52 4.02
N LEU A 197 11.51 -16.33 4.64
CA LEU A 197 10.26 -15.57 4.68
C LEU A 197 9.94 -14.90 3.33
N VAL A 198 10.97 -14.48 2.57
CA VAL A 198 10.81 -13.83 1.26
C VAL A 198 10.68 -14.81 0.11
N GLU A 199 11.03 -16.08 0.30
CA GLU A 199 10.80 -17.16 -0.67
C GLU A 199 9.31 -17.46 -0.87
N HIS A 200 8.49 -17.25 0.16
CA HIS A 200 7.06 -17.44 0.07
C HIS A 200 6.39 -16.27 -0.69
N CYS A 201 5.91 -16.56 -1.90
CA CYS A 201 5.19 -15.58 -2.73
C CYS A 201 4.01 -14.91 -2.00
N THR A 202 3.26 -15.67 -1.18
CA THR A 202 2.15 -15.11 -0.38
C THR A 202 2.61 -14.03 0.60
N VAL A 203 3.78 -14.20 1.21
CA VAL A 203 4.35 -13.20 2.13
C VAL A 203 4.75 -11.96 1.35
N LEU A 204 5.45 -12.12 0.22
CA LEU A 204 5.84 -11.00 -0.63
C LEU A 204 4.64 -10.21 -1.15
N LEU A 205 3.58 -10.89 -1.60
CA LEU A 205 2.34 -10.28 -2.04
C LEU A 205 1.62 -9.54 -0.91
N GLY A 206 1.54 -10.13 0.29
CA GLY A 206 0.95 -9.49 1.47
C GLY A 206 1.69 -8.21 1.87
N LEU A 207 3.04 -8.26 1.88
CA LEU A 207 3.89 -7.10 2.14
C LEU A 207 3.75 -6.02 1.05
N ALA A 208 3.63 -6.41 -0.22
CA ALA A 208 3.42 -5.45 -1.31
C ALA A 208 2.05 -4.76 -1.22
N VAL A 209 1.00 -5.52 -0.89
CA VAL A 209 -0.35 -4.98 -0.70
C VAL A 209 -0.38 -3.99 0.46
N CYS A 210 0.21 -4.31 1.61
CA CYS A 210 0.22 -3.38 2.74
C CYS A 210 1.10 -2.15 2.44
N PHE A 211 2.27 -2.32 1.83
CA PHE A 211 3.12 -1.19 1.42
C PHE A 211 2.36 -0.19 0.55
N TRP A 212 1.67 -0.66 -0.49
CA TRP A 212 0.93 0.21 -1.41
C TRP A 212 -0.30 0.83 -0.76
N HIS A 213 -1.05 0.05 0.02
CA HIS A 213 -2.20 0.54 0.79
C HIS A 213 -1.80 1.68 1.74
N PHE A 214 -0.67 1.56 2.43
CA PHE A 214 -0.22 2.59 3.36
C PHE A 214 0.37 3.83 2.67
N ILE A 215 1.06 3.68 1.53
CA ILE A 215 1.42 4.84 0.69
C ILE A 215 0.16 5.61 0.30
N TYR A 216 -0.85 4.88 -0.19
CA TYR A 216 -2.11 5.45 -0.63
C TYR A 216 -2.82 6.20 0.51
N GLN A 217 -2.98 5.52 1.65
CA GLN A 217 -3.67 6.04 2.82
C GLN A 217 -3.07 7.37 3.28
N PHE A 218 -1.76 7.36 3.54
CA PHE A 218 -1.06 8.54 4.04
C PHE A 218 -1.03 9.67 2.99
N MET A 219 -1.06 9.35 1.70
CA MET A 219 -1.02 10.38 0.66
C MET A 219 -2.25 11.29 0.67
N TYR A 220 -3.45 10.74 0.91
CA TYR A 220 -4.67 11.55 0.94
C TYR A 220 -4.95 12.15 2.33
N GLU A 221 -4.61 11.43 3.41
CA GLU A 221 -4.93 11.81 4.79
C GLU A 221 -4.06 12.97 5.29
N SER A 222 -2.78 13.03 4.89
CA SER A 222 -1.77 13.98 5.42
C SER A 222 -2.17 15.47 5.42
N TYR A 223 -2.97 15.91 4.44
CA TYR A 223 -3.43 17.30 4.31
C TYR A 223 -4.96 17.44 4.40
N PHE A 224 -5.65 16.36 4.73
CA PHE A 224 -7.11 16.29 4.70
C PHE A 224 -7.75 17.24 5.71
N THR A 225 -7.22 17.34 6.93
CA THR A 225 -7.70 18.30 7.94
C THR A 225 -7.50 19.75 7.51
N ARG A 226 -6.40 20.07 6.83
CA ARG A 226 -6.19 21.42 6.27
C ARG A 226 -7.23 21.75 5.21
N PHE A 227 -7.56 20.79 4.36
CA PHE A 227 -8.63 20.92 3.38
C PHE A 227 -9.99 21.14 4.06
N LEU A 228 -10.33 20.38 5.11
CA LEU A 228 -11.60 20.56 5.83
C LEU A 228 -11.71 21.93 6.53
N GLN A 229 -10.64 22.40 7.15
CA GLN A 229 -10.65 23.69 7.84
C GLN A 229 -10.79 24.87 6.85
N VAL A 230 -10.04 24.86 5.74
CA VAL A 230 -10.04 25.97 4.77
C VAL A 230 -11.23 25.87 3.81
N ALA A 231 -11.41 24.74 3.13
CA ALA A 231 -12.40 24.62 2.06
C ALA A 231 -13.83 24.39 2.57
N ARG A 232 -13.99 23.73 3.73
CA ARG A 232 -15.29 23.41 4.32
C ARG A 232 -15.64 24.25 5.55
N PHE A 233 -14.77 25.17 5.95
CA PHE A 233 -15.00 26.08 7.08
C PHE A 233 -15.25 25.35 8.41
N LEU A 234 -14.70 24.15 8.58
CA LEU A 234 -14.81 23.41 9.83
C LEU A 234 -13.85 23.98 10.88
N SER A 235 -14.25 23.90 12.15
CA SER A 235 -13.33 24.13 13.26
C SER A 235 -12.23 23.07 13.26
N ALA A 236 -11.09 23.36 13.91
CA ALA A 236 -9.99 22.39 14.00
C ALA A 236 -10.42 21.07 14.68
N GLY A 237 -11.33 21.16 15.67
CA GLY A 237 -11.89 19.98 16.34
C GLY A 237 -12.82 19.17 15.42
N ASP A 238 -13.74 19.83 14.72
CA ASP A 238 -14.69 19.17 13.81
C ASP A 238 -13.98 18.51 12.63
N ALA A 239 -12.98 19.19 12.06
CA ALA A 239 -12.15 18.63 10.98
C ALA A 239 -11.42 17.36 11.43
N GLN A 240 -10.94 17.35 12.67
CA GLN A 240 -10.26 16.21 13.26
C GLN A 240 -11.22 15.04 13.52
N TYR A 241 -12.47 15.29 13.95
CA TYR A 241 -13.48 14.24 14.08
C TYR A 241 -13.80 13.55 12.74
N VAL A 242 -13.88 14.32 11.65
CA VAL A 242 -14.12 13.76 10.31
C VAL A 242 -12.95 12.88 9.85
N GLU A 243 -11.71 13.28 10.14
CA GLU A 243 -10.52 12.46 9.88
C GLU A 243 -10.54 11.17 10.73
N LEU A 244 -10.75 11.30 12.03
CA LEU A 244 -10.79 10.18 12.98
C LEU A 244 -11.92 9.16 12.70
N SER A 245 -12.96 9.57 11.97
CA SER A 245 -14.04 8.67 11.52
C SER A 245 -13.51 7.53 10.65
N TYR A 246 -12.46 7.78 9.86
CA TYR A 246 -11.75 6.75 9.09
C TYR A 246 -11.14 5.71 10.03
N LEU A 247 -10.32 6.19 10.97
CA LEU A 247 -9.58 5.34 11.90
C LEU A 247 -10.53 4.50 12.76
N PHE A 248 -11.56 5.13 13.31
CA PHE A 248 -12.61 4.44 14.07
C PHE A 248 -13.23 3.30 13.25
N THR A 249 -13.66 3.59 12.02
CA THR A 249 -14.30 2.58 11.16
C THR A 249 -13.30 1.50 10.73
N SER A 250 -12.03 1.83 10.54
CA SER A 250 -10.95 0.87 10.25
C SER A 250 -10.72 -0.10 11.41
N CYS A 251 -10.79 0.36 12.66
CA CYS A 251 -10.68 -0.52 13.83
C CYS A 251 -11.90 -1.44 13.96
N VAL A 252 -13.11 -0.88 13.83
CA VAL A 252 -14.36 -1.68 13.87
C VAL A 252 -14.40 -2.71 12.74
N SER A 253 -13.94 -2.35 11.56
CA SER A 253 -13.91 -3.26 10.41
C SER A 253 -12.80 -4.31 10.51
N ALA A 254 -11.64 -3.97 11.06
CA ALA A 254 -10.61 -4.96 11.41
C ALA A 254 -11.17 -5.97 12.41
N ILE A 255 -11.90 -5.50 13.42
CA ILE A 255 -12.66 -6.36 14.32
C ILE A 255 -13.56 -7.29 13.50
N ILE A 256 -14.55 -6.77 12.78
CA ILE A 256 -15.48 -7.60 11.99
C ILE A 256 -14.73 -8.60 11.05
N CYS A 257 -13.69 -8.16 10.36
CA CYS A 257 -12.85 -8.98 9.50
C CYS A 257 -12.21 -10.17 10.27
N GLY A 258 -11.69 -9.95 11.47
CA GLY A 258 -11.09 -11.02 12.28
C GLY A 258 -12.10 -12.13 12.63
N LEU A 259 -13.35 -11.78 12.93
CA LEU A 259 -14.42 -12.74 13.21
C LEU A 259 -14.85 -13.47 11.94
N LEU A 260 -15.01 -12.74 10.84
CA LEU A 260 -15.42 -13.32 9.57
C LEU A 260 -14.37 -14.29 9.04
N VAL A 261 -13.08 -13.95 9.15
CA VAL A 261 -11.98 -14.87 8.79
C VAL A 261 -11.98 -16.08 9.71
N LYS A 262 -12.22 -15.92 11.01
CA LYS A 262 -12.35 -17.06 11.96
C LYS A 262 -13.47 -18.01 11.56
N TRP A 263 -14.62 -17.48 11.15
CA TRP A 263 -15.79 -18.29 10.79
C TRP A 263 -15.65 -18.94 9.42
N THR A 264 -15.24 -18.17 8.41
CA THR A 264 -15.11 -18.65 7.02
C THR A 264 -13.85 -19.45 6.75
N ARG A 265 -12.80 -19.28 7.58
CA ARG A 265 -11.44 -19.83 7.39
C ARG A 265 -10.77 -19.41 6.07
N GLN A 266 -11.29 -18.38 5.41
CA GLN A 266 -10.78 -17.91 4.11
C GLN A 266 -10.45 -16.42 4.14
N TYR A 267 -9.18 -16.05 4.32
CA TYR A 267 -8.77 -14.64 4.39
C TYR A 267 -8.77 -13.94 3.01
N LYS A 268 -8.53 -14.68 1.91
CA LYS A 268 -8.34 -14.10 0.57
C LYS A 268 -9.57 -13.36 0.04
N ILE A 269 -10.77 -13.88 0.30
CA ILE A 269 -12.03 -13.25 -0.13
C ILE A 269 -12.21 -11.91 0.60
N TRP A 270 -11.97 -11.90 1.91
CA TRP A 270 -12.08 -10.69 2.73
C TRP A 270 -11.00 -9.64 2.41
N LEU A 271 -9.80 -10.08 1.99
CA LEU A 271 -8.76 -9.19 1.47
C LEU A 271 -9.21 -8.48 0.19
N VAL A 272 -9.71 -9.23 -0.80
CA VAL A 272 -10.19 -8.66 -2.08
C VAL A 272 -11.38 -7.74 -1.84
N PHE A 273 -12.32 -8.16 -0.99
CA PHE A 273 -13.45 -7.32 -0.56
C PHE A 273 -12.98 -6.01 0.06
N GLY A 274 -12.01 -6.06 0.99
CA GLY A 274 -11.43 -4.88 1.61
C GLY A 274 -10.81 -3.91 0.60
N ILE A 275 -10.02 -4.42 -0.35
CA ILE A 275 -9.36 -3.61 -1.39
C ILE A 275 -10.41 -2.93 -2.28
N LEU A 276 -11.43 -3.66 -2.72
CA LEU A 276 -12.51 -3.12 -3.56
C LEU A 276 -13.33 -2.07 -2.80
N LEU A 277 -13.66 -2.34 -1.54
CA LEU A 277 -14.43 -1.42 -0.72
C LEU A 277 -13.65 -0.14 -0.41
N HIS A 278 -12.35 -0.26 -0.15
CA HIS A 278 -11.47 0.89 0.04
C HIS A 278 -11.37 1.73 -1.24
N ALA A 279 -11.26 1.08 -2.40
CA ALA A 279 -11.28 1.74 -3.71
C ALA A 279 -12.62 2.46 -4.02
N VAL A 280 -13.74 1.97 -3.49
CA VAL A 280 -15.05 2.64 -3.59
C VAL A 280 -15.10 3.86 -2.67
N GLY A 281 -14.70 3.73 -1.41
CA GLY A 281 -14.71 4.84 -0.45
C GLY A 281 -13.85 6.01 -0.91
N THR A 282 -12.70 5.70 -1.48
CA THR A 282 -11.75 6.70 -2.01
C THR A 282 -12.22 7.35 -3.31
N LEU A 283 -12.83 6.59 -4.22
CA LEU A 283 -13.47 7.15 -5.40
C LEU A 283 -14.63 8.07 -5.03
N LEU A 284 -15.40 7.70 -4.01
CA LEU A 284 -16.46 8.55 -3.46
C LEU A 284 -15.87 9.84 -2.89
N MET A 285 -14.75 9.76 -2.15
CA MET A 285 -14.05 10.93 -1.62
C MET A 285 -13.63 11.92 -2.73
N VAL A 286 -13.12 11.44 -3.86
CA VAL A 286 -12.79 12.29 -5.03
C VAL A 286 -14.00 13.08 -5.51
N ARG A 287 -15.19 12.46 -5.53
CA ARG A 287 -16.45 13.11 -5.89
C ARG A 287 -16.88 14.11 -4.82
N SER A 288 -16.87 13.70 -3.55
CA SER A 288 -17.31 14.48 -2.38
C SER A 288 -16.48 15.73 -2.12
N CYS A 289 -15.26 15.83 -2.68
CA CYS A 289 -14.43 17.03 -2.54
C CYS A 289 -14.92 18.26 -3.33
N LYS A 290 -15.94 18.17 -4.19
CA LYS A 290 -16.54 19.36 -4.84
C LYS A 290 -17.21 20.26 -3.80
N LEU A 291 -16.99 21.58 -3.86
CA LEU A 291 -17.53 22.52 -2.86
C LEU A 291 -19.06 22.45 -2.72
N ASP A 292 -19.78 22.06 -3.78
CA ASP A 292 -21.24 22.02 -3.79
C ASP A 292 -21.81 20.79 -3.07
N ASN A 293 -20.98 19.77 -2.82
CA ASN A 293 -21.44 18.52 -2.21
C ASN A 293 -21.59 18.68 -0.68
N PRO A 294 -22.61 18.04 -0.07
CA PRO A 294 -22.85 18.14 1.36
C PRO A 294 -21.78 17.39 2.18
N MET A 295 -21.55 17.84 3.41
CA MET A 295 -20.56 17.26 4.33
C MET A 295 -20.77 15.76 4.58
N ILE A 296 -22.03 15.31 4.57
CA ILE A 296 -22.38 13.90 4.78
C ILE A 296 -21.72 12.97 3.76
N GLU A 297 -21.53 13.40 2.51
CA GLU A 297 -20.87 12.58 1.48
C GLU A 297 -19.39 12.36 1.80
N ILE A 298 -18.72 13.33 2.44
CA ILE A 298 -17.33 13.21 2.88
C ILE A 298 -17.25 12.20 4.03
N VAL A 299 -18.13 12.33 5.03
CA VAL A 299 -18.16 11.42 6.19
C VAL A 299 -18.46 9.99 5.73
N ILE A 300 -19.46 9.79 4.86
CA ILE A 300 -19.78 8.47 4.29
C ILE A 300 -18.58 7.90 3.54
N SER A 301 -17.87 8.71 2.75
CA SER A 301 -16.66 8.25 2.05
C SER A 301 -15.53 7.84 3.01
N GLN A 302 -15.36 8.52 4.15
CA GLN A 302 -14.41 8.11 5.19
C GLN A 302 -14.82 6.81 5.88
N VAL A 303 -16.10 6.62 6.15
CA VAL A 303 -16.62 5.39 6.77
C VAL A 303 -16.42 4.19 5.83
N ILE A 304 -16.81 4.32 4.56
CA ILE A 304 -16.63 3.25 3.56
C ILE A 304 -15.13 2.97 3.33
N GLY A 305 -14.32 4.02 3.19
CA GLY A 305 -12.87 3.91 3.03
C GLY A 305 -12.22 3.23 4.22
N GLY A 306 -12.59 3.63 5.44
CA GLY A 306 -12.12 3.04 6.69
C GLY A 306 -12.49 1.58 6.81
N PHE A 307 -13.72 1.21 6.43
CA PHE A 307 -14.17 -0.17 6.46
C PHE A 307 -13.35 -1.06 5.51
N GLY A 308 -13.10 -0.58 4.29
CA GLY A 308 -12.24 -1.29 3.33
C GLY A 308 -10.78 -1.36 3.78
N GLY A 309 -10.25 -0.28 4.37
CA GLY A 309 -8.87 -0.20 4.83
C GLY A 309 -8.57 -1.15 6.01
N GLY A 310 -9.51 -1.28 6.95
CA GLY A 310 -9.39 -2.22 8.06
C GLY A 310 -9.41 -3.69 7.62
N PHE A 311 -10.30 -4.05 6.68
CA PHE A 311 -10.29 -5.39 6.06
C PHE A 311 -8.98 -5.66 5.32
N THR A 312 -8.53 -4.71 4.50
CA THR A 312 -7.29 -4.85 3.71
C THR A 312 -6.08 -5.08 4.61
N THR A 313 -5.94 -4.26 5.65
CA THR A 313 -4.80 -4.31 6.57
C THR A 313 -4.79 -5.62 7.36
N LEU A 314 -5.92 -5.98 7.99
CA LEU A 314 -5.98 -7.17 8.82
C LEU A 314 -5.90 -8.46 7.99
N ALA A 315 -6.62 -8.56 6.88
CA ALA A 315 -6.61 -9.76 6.05
C ALA A 315 -5.23 -9.99 5.39
N SER A 316 -4.51 -8.92 5.02
CA SER A 316 -3.14 -9.02 4.52
C SER A 316 -2.18 -9.52 5.60
N GLN A 317 -2.27 -8.97 6.81
CA GLN A 317 -1.45 -9.40 7.95
C GLN A 317 -1.68 -10.88 8.28
N LEU A 318 -2.94 -11.30 8.38
CA LEU A 318 -3.31 -12.71 8.60
C LEU A 318 -2.80 -13.62 7.49
N GLY A 319 -2.84 -13.16 6.23
CA GLY A 319 -2.32 -13.91 5.09
C GLY A 319 -0.81 -14.16 5.17
N VAL A 320 -0.04 -13.17 5.64
CA VAL A 320 1.41 -13.31 5.89
C VAL A 320 1.67 -14.31 7.01
N GLN A 321 0.96 -14.20 8.13
CA GLN A 321 1.19 -15.05 9.30
C GLN A 321 0.71 -16.50 9.10
N ALA A 322 -0.29 -16.72 8.25
CA ALA A 322 -0.84 -18.05 8.00
C ALA A 322 0.09 -18.99 7.21
N VAL A 323 1.08 -18.44 6.48
CA VAL A 323 2.02 -19.22 5.66
C VAL A 323 3.32 -19.51 6.41
N VAL A 324 3.53 -18.87 7.55
CA VAL A 324 4.77 -18.89 8.30
C VAL A 324 4.66 -19.87 9.47
N ALA A 325 5.76 -20.58 9.77
CA ALA A 325 5.82 -21.48 10.91
C ALA A 325 5.56 -20.72 12.22
N HIS A 326 4.98 -21.38 13.24
CA HIS A 326 4.57 -20.72 14.50
C HIS A 326 5.70 -19.91 15.15
N GLN A 327 6.93 -20.44 15.14
CA GLN A 327 8.14 -19.77 15.63
C GLN A 327 8.51 -18.45 14.91
N ASP A 328 8.09 -18.30 13.66
CA ASP A 328 8.41 -17.15 12.81
C ASP A 328 7.22 -16.16 12.70
N VAL A 329 6.08 -16.43 13.35
CA VAL A 329 4.90 -15.54 13.35
C VAL A 329 5.24 -14.17 13.96
N GLY A 330 6.04 -14.14 15.03
CA GLY A 330 6.52 -12.90 15.63
C GLY A 330 7.36 -12.06 14.67
N ILE A 331 8.34 -12.68 14.00
CA ILE A 331 9.24 -12.02 13.03
C ILE A 331 8.45 -11.53 11.82
N SER A 332 7.58 -12.36 11.24
CA SER A 332 6.76 -11.96 10.09
C SER A 332 5.83 -10.79 10.39
N THR A 333 5.29 -10.73 11.61
CA THR A 333 4.51 -9.57 12.09
C THR A 333 5.36 -8.31 12.18
N ALA A 334 6.57 -8.41 12.73
CA ALA A 334 7.49 -7.28 12.83
C ALA A 334 7.83 -6.74 11.43
N VAL A 335 8.18 -7.62 10.49
CA VAL A 335 8.44 -7.24 9.09
C VAL A 335 7.23 -6.57 8.45
N PHE A 336 6.03 -7.10 8.65
CA PHE A 336 4.78 -6.51 8.14
C PHE A 336 4.57 -5.08 8.65
N LEU A 337 4.76 -4.85 9.95
CA LEU A 337 4.64 -3.53 10.57
C LEU A 337 5.74 -2.57 10.10
N THR A 338 6.97 -3.04 9.94
CA THR A 338 8.07 -2.22 9.42
C THR A 338 7.78 -1.76 7.99
N ILE A 339 7.35 -2.66 7.10
CA ILE A 339 6.99 -2.30 5.72
C ILE A 339 5.81 -1.32 5.68
N THR A 340 4.83 -1.53 6.55
CA THR A 340 3.69 -0.61 6.74
C THR A 340 4.15 0.80 7.09
N GLN A 341 5.08 0.95 8.06
CA GLN A 341 5.62 2.26 8.46
C GLN A 341 6.47 2.90 7.36
N ILE A 342 7.25 2.12 6.62
CA ILE A 342 8.01 2.61 5.46
C ILE A 342 7.04 3.14 4.39
N GLY A 343 5.97 2.40 4.08
CA GLY A 343 4.93 2.84 3.15
C GLY A 343 4.28 4.15 3.58
N GLY A 344 3.95 4.30 4.87
CA GLY A 344 3.41 5.54 5.42
C GLY A 344 4.38 6.72 5.32
N ALA A 345 5.66 6.52 5.61
CA ALA A 345 6.69 7.56 5.49
C ALA A 345 6.89 8.03 4.04
N VAL A 346 6.86 7.09 3.08
CA VAL A 346 6.89 7.39 1.64
C VAL A 346 5.64 8.18 1.24
N GLY A 347 4.45 7.73 1.64
CA GLY A 347 3.17 8.39 1.35
C GLY A 347 3.13 9.83 1.87
N LEU A 348 3.53 10.05 3.13
CA LEU A 348 3.60 11.38 3.75
C LEU A 348 4.58 12.31 3.01
N SER A 349 5.76 11.81 2.66
CA SER A 349 6.77 12.59 1.94
C SER A 349 6.30 13.00 0.54
N LEU A 350 5.64 12.08 -0.18
CA LEU A 350 5.04 12.36 -1.49
C LEU A 350 3.87 13.33 -1.38
N ALA A 351 3.01 13.17 -0.38
CA ALA A 351 1.88 14.07 -0.13
C ALA A 351 2.36 15.51 0.02
N GLY A 352 3.39 15.72 0.83
CA GLY A 352 3.89 17.07 1.08
C GLY A 352 4.63 17.68 -0.09
N LEU A 353 5.36 16.87 -0.86
CA LEU A 353 5.92 17.28 -2.14
C LEU A 353 4.84 17.78 -3.10
N ILE A 354 3.80 16.95 -3.31
CA ILE A 354 2.69 17.27 -4.21
C ILE A 354 1.92 18.49 -3.70
N TRP A 355 1.64 18.56 -2.40
CA TRP A 355 0.92 19.65 -1.77
C TRP A 355 1.63 20.98 -2.02
N THR A 356 2.91 21.08 -1.67
CA THR A 356 3.68 22.33 -1.83
C THR A 356 3.74 22.76 -3.30
N LEU A 357 4.17 21.88 -4.21
CA LEU A 357 4.32 22.24 -5.62
C LEU A 357 2.99 22.60 -6.31
N ARG A 358 1.94 21.82 -6.04
CA ARG A 358 0.64 22.02 -6.69
C ARG A 358 -0.15 23.16 -6.07
N LEU A 359 -0.05 23.36 -4.76
CA LEU A 359 -0.73 24.46 -4.10
C LEU A 359 -0.11 25.80 -4.53
N GLU A 360 1.21 25.93 -4.56
CA GLU A 360 1.88 27.14 -5.07
C GLU A 360 1.48 27.46 -6.52
N THR A 361 1.46 26.43 -7.38
CA THR A 361 1.03 26.59 -8.78
C THR A 361 -0.46 26.97 -8.89
N ALA A 362 -1.31 26.41 -8.03
CA ALA A 362 -2.75 26.71 -8.04
C ALA A 362 -3.05 28.11 -7.48
N LEU A 363 -2.28 28.56 -6.49
CA LEU A 363 -2.40 29.88 -5.87
C LEU A 363 -1.88 30.97 -6.80
N SER A 364 -0.71 30.80 -7.41
CA SER A 364 -0.13 31.77 -8.36
C SER A 364 -1.05 32.07 -9.54
N LYS A 365 -1.81 31.08 -10.02
CA LYS A 365 -2.80 31.26 -11.10
C LYS A 365 -4.09 31.98 -10.69
N ARG A 366 -4.42 32.01 -9.40
CA ARG A 366 -5.74 32.46 -8.92
C ARG A 366 -5.67 33.75 -8.09
N LEU A 367 -4.59 33.96 -7.35
CA LEU A 367 -4.41 35.17 -6.55
C LEU A 367 -3.97 36.36 -7.43
N PRO A 368 -4.41 37.59 -7.10
CA PRO A 368 -3.94 38.81 -7.76
C PRO A 368 -2.46 39.06 -7.46
N ALA A 369 -1.78 39.80 -8.35
CA ALA A 369 -0.33 40.06 -8.27
C ALA A 369 0.13 40.69 -6.95
N SER A 370 -0.74 41.47 -6.28
CA SER A 370 -0.46 42.09 -4.98
C SER A 370 -0.25 41.11 -3.83
N GLU A 371 -0.69 39.85 -3.96
CA GLU A 371 -0.58 38.83 -2.90
C GLU A 371 0.31 37.65 -3.27
N GLN A 372 0.98 37.69 -4.41
CA GLN A 372 1.93 36.63 -4.81
C GLN A 372 3.08 36.47 -3.81
N GLY A 373 3.50 37.56 -3.13
CA GLY A 373 4.50 37.52 -2.07
C GLY A 373 4.08 36.77 -0.80
N ASN A 374 2.78 36.54 -0.58
CA ASN A 374 2.26 35.83 0.59
C ASN A 374 2.01 34.34 0.33
N ILE A 375 2.18 33.86 -0.91
CA ILE A 375 1.93 32.45 -1.28
C ILE A 375 2.74 31.46 -0.43
N PRO A 376 4.07 31.65 -0.20
CA PRO A 376 4.84 30.73 0.63
C PRO A 376 4.32 30.66 2.07
N LYS A 377 3.87 31.79 2.63
CA LYS A 377 3.31 31.88 3.98
C LYS A 377 1.96 31.14 4.08
N ILE A 378 1.11 31.23 3.05
CA ILE A 378 -0.17 30.51 2.99
C ILE A 378 0.02 28.99 2.93
N VAL A 379 1.04 28.53 2.18
CA VAL A 379 1.34 27.10 2.04
C VAL A 379 1.90 26.53 3.35
N SER A 380 2.79 27.27 4.01
CA SER A 380 3.45 26.83 5.24
C SER A 380 2.56 26.94 6.49
N ASP A 381 1.81 28.04 6.63
CA ASP A 381 1.05 28.35 7.84
C ASP A 381 -0.47 28.33 7.60
N LEU A 382 -1.12 27.32 8.18
CA LEU A 382 -2.57 27.16 8.13
C LEU A 382 -3.30 28.30 8.85
N ARG A 383 -2.73 28.88 9.93
CA ARG A 383 -3.37 29.97 10.66
C ARG A 383 -3.45 31.21 9.79
N PHE A 384 -2.37 31.52 9.08
CA PHE A 384 -2.36 32.60 8.11
C PHE A 384 -3.40 32.36 6.99
N ALA A 385 -3.49 31.14 6.45
CA ALA A 385 -4.48 30.80 5.43
C ALA A 385 -5.93 31.04 5.90
N LEU A 386 -6.24 30.80 7.18
CA LEU A 386 -7.57 31.03 7.77
C LEU A 386 -7.90 32.53 7.98
N THR A 387 -6.90 33.41 8.03
CA THR A 387 -7.12 34.87 8.16
C THR A 387 -7.59 35.53 6.85
N CYS A 388 -7.40 34.88 5.71
CA CYS A 388 -7.77 35.43 4.41
C CYS A 388 -9.30 35.42 4.21
N GLN A 389 -10.01 36.52 4.47
CA GLN A 389 -11.46 36.60 4.29
C GLN A 389 -11.90 37.19 2.93
N GLY A 390 -13.17 36.97 2.55
CA GLY A 390 -13.82 37.55 1.36
C GLY A 390 -13.53 36.81 0.04
N ASN A 391 -13.52 37.53 -1.09
CA ASN A 391 -13.27 36.97 -2.44
C ASN A 391 -11.94 36.20 -2.56
N LYS A 392 -10.97 36.50 -1.69
CA LYS A 392 -9.67 35.81 -1.60
C LYS A 392 -9.85 34.37 -1.09
N HIS A 393 -10.71 34.18 -0.08
CA HIS A 393 -11.00 32.87 0.50
C HIS A 393 -11.67 31.92 -0.51
N THR A 394 -12.56 32.40 -1.38
CA THR A 394 -13.19 31.55 -2.40
C THR A 394 -12.18 31.01 -3.41
N LYS A 395 -11.19 31.83 -3.80
CA LYS A 395 -10.11 31.42 -4.70
C LYS A 395 -9.13 30.46 -4.03
N LEU A 396 -8.84 30.70 -2.74
CA LEU A 396 -8.06 29.83 -1.86
C LEU A 396 -8.73 28.45 -1.73
N ASN A 397 -10.03 28.41 -1.42
CA ASN A 397 -10.80 27.17 -1.28
C ASN A 397 -10.77 26.33 -2.55
N LYS A 398 -10.96 26.95 -3.72
CA LYS A 398 -10.83 26.25 -5.00
C LYS A 398 -9.44 25.64 -5.18
N ALA A 399 -8.38 26.30 -4.69
CA ALA A 399 -7.01 25.80 -4.80
C ALA A 399 -6.79 24.58 -3.92
N TYR A 400 -7.20 24.65 -2.65
CA TYR A 400 -7.15 23.54 -1.69
C TYR A 400 -7.97 22.33 -2.19
N VAL A 401 -9.17 22.56 -2.73
CA VAL A 401 -10.00 21.50 -3.33
C VAL A 401 -9.31 20.83 -4.51
N ASN A 402 -8.67 21.59 -5.39
CA ASN A 402 -7.99 21.01 -6.54
C ASN A 402 -6.80 20.15 -6.11
N VAL A 403 -6.00 20.63 -5.14
CA VAL A 403 -4.84 19.88 -4.62
C VAL A 403 -5.29 18.63 -3.86
N GLN A 404 -6.30 18.72 -2.99
CA GLN A 404 -6.84 17.56 -2.29
C GLN A 404 -7.40 16.53 -3.28
N ARG A 405 -8.10 16.97 -4.34
CA ARG A 405 -8.53 16.07 -5.40
C ARG A 405 -7.35 15.40 -6.08
N ILE A 406 -6.28 16.13 -6.40
CA ILE A 406 -5.07 15.54 -6.98
C ILE A 406 -4.45 14.50 -6.04
N LEU A 407 -4.38 14.76 -4.72
CA LEU A 407 -3.89 13.79 -3.74
C LEU A 407 -4.76 12.53 -3.70
N ASN A 408 -6.09 12.69 -3.63
CA ASN A 408 -7.04 11.58 -3.66
C ASN A 408 -6.96 10.77 -4.98
N TRP A 409 -6.65 11.45 -6.09
CA TRP A 409 -6.64 10.88 -7.44
C TRP A 409 -5.29 10.26 -7.83
N LEU A 410 -4.17 10.82 -7.35
CA LEU A 410 -2.82 10.26 -7.54
C LEU A 410 -2.60 8.99 -6.74
N GLY A 411 -3.40 8.72 -5.71
CA GLY A 411 -3.44 7.39 -5.09
C GLY A 411 -3.99 6.32 -6.04
N ASP A 412 -4.97 6.69 -6.89
CA ASP A 412 -5.62 5.79 -7.85
C ASP A 412 -4.81 5.59 -9.14
N VAL A 413 -3.50 5.86 -9.11
CA VAL A 413 -2.59 5.75 -10.27
C VAL A 413 -2.71 4.42 -11.00
N ILE A 414 -3.16 3.33 -10.36
CA ILE A 414 -3.46 2.05 -11.03
C ILE A 414 -4.55 2.20 -12.12
N LYS A 415 -5.61 2.97 -11.88
CA LYS A 415 -6.66 3.23 -12.88
C LYS A 415 -6.18 4.18 -13.98
N GLN A 416 -5.32 5.15 -13.64
CA GLN A 416 -4.75 6.04 -14.66
C GLN A 416 -3.66 5.35 -15.48
N TRP A 417 -2.93 4.39 -14.91
CA TRP A 417 -1.99 3.54 -15.64
C TRP A 417 -2.74 2.58 -16.56
N ALA A 418 -3.85 2.00 -16.11
CA ALA A 418 -4.74 1.21 -16.97
C ALA A 418 -5.36 2.06 -18.08
N ASN A 419 -5.87 3.26 -17.76
CA ASN A 419 -6.45 4.18 -18.74
C ASN A 419 -5.39 4.75 -19.69
N LYS A 420 -4.19 5.11 -19.22
CA LYS A 420 -3.07 5.57 -20.08
C LYS A 420 -2.45 4.43 -20.89
N ALA A 421 -2.43 3.21 -20.38
CA ALA A 421 -2.08 2.02 -21.15
C ALA A 421 -3.10 1.79 -22.27
N GLN A 422 -4.39 2.03 -22.00
CA GLN A 422 -5.45 1.95 -23.00
C GLN A 422 -5.46 3.15 -23.97
N GLU A 423 -5.10 4.35 -23.52
CA GLU A 423 -4.91 5.54 -24.36
C GLU A 423 -3.66 5.40 -25.24
N SER A 424 -2.57 4.80 -24.76
CA SER A 424 -1.36 4.53 -25.55
C SER A 424 -1.54 3.37 -26.54
N LEU A 425 -2.51 2.48 -26.31
CA LEU A 425 -2.97 1.52 -27.32
C LEU A 425 -3.82 2.19 -28.42
N ASN A 426 -4.50 3.29 -28.09
CA ASN A 426 -5.37 4.03 -29.02
C ASN A 426 -4.73 5.31 -29.59
N ALA A 427 -3.55 5.70 -29.10
CA ALA A 427 -2.79 6.83 -29.59
C ALA A 427 -2.27 6.50 -30.98
N LYS A 428 -3.08 6.84 -31.99
CA LYS A 428 -2.64 7.00 -33.37
C LYS A 428 -1.35 7.80 -33.35
N GLY A 429 -0.26 7.17 -33.78
CA GLY A 429 0.98 7.88 -34.10
C GLY A 429 0.64 9.05 -35.01
N SER A 430 1.08 10.24 -34.62
CA SER A 430 0.93 11.46 -35.39
C SER A 430 1.62 11.30 -36.75
N GLY A 431 0.84 11.34 -37.83
CA GLY A 431 1.39 11.36 -39.19
C GLY A 431 0.30 11.21 -40.25
N GLY A 432 -0.27 12.33 -40.69
CA GLY A 432 -0.83 12.50 -42.04
C GLY A 432 -2.25 11.97 -42.31
N GLY A 433 -3.17 12.91 -42.54
CA GLY A 433 -4.10 12.86 -43.68
C GLY A 433 -5.39 12.01 -43.59
N ILE A 434 -6.51 12.73 -43.39
CA ILE A 434 -7.84 12.57 -44.03
C ILE A 434 -8.66 11.30 -43.70
N GLY A 435 -9.81 11.51 -43.04
CA GLY A 435 -11.08 10.88 -43.43
C GLY A 435 -11.65 9.75 -42.56
N PHE A 436 -12.81 10.05 -41.95
CA PHE A 436 -13.94 9.16 -41.60
C PHE A 436 -13.92 8.37 -40.27
N ILE A 437 -14.66 8.92 -39.30
CA ILE A 437 -15.35 8.24 -38.20
C ILE A 437 -16.78 7.89 -38.67
N PRO A 438 -17.31 6.68 -38.45
CA PRO A 438 -18.75 6.44 -38.41
C PRO A 438 -19.32 6.76 -37.02
N ALA A 439 -20.47 7.44 -37.03
CA ALA A 439 -21.02 8.29 -35.99
C ALA A 439 -21.86 7.60 -34.89
N SER A 440 -21.41 6.52 -34.24
CA SER A 440 -22.23 5.86 -33.18
C SER A 440 -21.58 5.67 -31.81
N ALA A 441 -20.32 6.05 -31.60
CA ALA A 441 -19.65 5.93 -30.30
C ALA A 441 -19.29 7.29 -29.64
N SER A 442 -19.67 8.41 -30.26
CA SER A 442 -19.47 9.77 -29.72
C SER A 442 -20.70 10.35 -29.03
N SER A 443 -21.82 9.62 -28.96
CA SER A 443 -23.10 10.15 -28.45
C SER A 443 -23.32 10.03 -26.94
N TYR A 444 -22.45 9.33 -26.19
CA TYR A 444 -22.66 9.14 -24.74
C TYR A 444 -21.79 10.00 -23.81
N LEU A 445 -20.91 10.86 -24.36
CA LEU A 445 -20.00 11.68 -23.54
C LEU A 445 -20.16 13.20 -23.69
N SER A 446 -21.11 13.70 -24.49
CA SER A 446 -21.27 15.14 -24.76
C SER A 446 -22.47 15.81 -24.09
N SER A 447 -23.20 15.16 -23.17
CA SER A 447 -24.43 15.74 -22.59
C SER A 447 -24.28 16.41 -21.20
N PHE A 448 -23.09 16.56 -20.63
CA PHE A 448 -22.90 17.33 -19.39
C PHE A 448 -21.64 18.21 -19.46
N GLY A 449 -21.84 19.49 -19.78
CA GLY A 449 -20.85 20.56 -19.59
C GLY A 449 -20.55 21.35 -20.86
N GLY A 450 -21.33 22.41 -21.09
CA GLY A 450 -21.08 23.37 -22.16
C GLY A 450 -19.90 24.31 -21.89
N GLY A 451 -19.22 24.68 -22.98
CA GLY A 451 -18.66 26.00 -23.26
C GLY A 451 -17.43 26.48 -22.48
N GLY A 452 -16.25 26.44 -23.12
CA GLY A 452 -15.10 27.24 -22.71
C GLY A 452 -13.74 26.66 -23.11
N SER A 453 -13.22 27.14 -24.24
CA SER A 453 -11.91 26.83 -24.83
C SER A 453 -10.72 27.18 -23.92
N GLN A 454 -9.78 26.25 -23.74
CA GLN A 454 -8.39 26.59 -23.42
C GLN A 454 -7.43 25.48 -23.89
N THR A 455 -6.59 25.87 -24.84
CA THR A 455 -5.42 25.17 -25.40
C THR A 455 -4.41 24.77 -24.32
N GLN A 456 -4.01 23.49 -24.30
CA GLN A 456 -2.94 22.99 -23.44
C GLN A 456 -1.85 22.31 -24.28
N SER A 457 -0.71 23.00 -24.40
CA SER A 457 0.55 22.45 -24.91
C SER A 457 1.09 21.38 -23.95
N GLY A 458 1.45 20.21 -24.47
CA GLY A 458 1.99 19.10 -23.71
C GLY A 458 3.14 18.41 -24.44
N TYR A 459 4.24 18.24 -23.70
CA TYR A 459 5.42 17.40 -23.92
C TYR A 459 5.21 16.23 -24.90
N GLN A 460 6.04 16.15 -25.93
CA GLN A 460 6.15 14.97 -26.80
C GLN A 460 6.91 13.84 -26.08
N ALA A 461 6.24 12.70 -25.91
CA ALA A 461 6.89 11.46 -25.49
C ALA A 461 7.75 10.91 -26.63
N VAL A 462 9.01 10.58 -26.34
CA VAL A 462 9.90 9.87 -27.27
C VAL A 462 9.33 8.47 -27.52
N ALA A 463 8.89 8.20 -28.74
CA ALA A 463 8.31 6.92 -29.12
C ALA A 463 9.41 5.84 -29.18
N SER A 464 9.30 4.82 -28.31
CA SER A 464 10.10 3.60 -28.45
C SER A 464 9.63 2.83 -29.69
N SER A 465 10.57 2.49 -30.58
CA SER A 465 10.33 1.77 -31.84
C SER A 465 10.09 0.26 -31.66
N SER A 466 10.08 -0.25 -30.42
CA SER A 466 9.93 -1.68 -30.15
C SER A 466 8.47 -2.07 -30.00
N TYR A 467 7.96 -2.83 -30.97
CA TYR A 467 6.60 -3.39 -30.99
C TYR A 467 6.33 -4.47 -29.91
N ILE A 468 7.22 -4.64 -28.93
CA ILE A 468 7.08 -5.58 -27.81
C ILE A 468 6.00 -5.17 -26.82
N THR A 469 5.72 -3.86 -26.72
CA THR A 469 4.64 -3.30 -25.89
C THR A 469 3.27 -3.78 -26.33
N GLN A 470 3.05 -3.96 -27.64
CA GLN A 470 1.80 -4.52 -28.18
C GLN A 470 1.56 -5.97 -27.71
N TYR A 471 2.63 -6.77 -27.65
CA TYR A 471 2.56 -8.16 -27.18
C TYR A 471 2.17 -8.23 -25.69
N HIS A 472 2.86 -7.46 -24.83
CA HIS A 472 2.57 -7.45 -23.40
C HIS A 472 1.18 -6.88 -23.08
N ALA A 473 0.75 -5.83 -23.78
CA ALA A 473 -0.56 -5.24 -23.60
C ALA A 473 -1.70 -6.20 -23.99
N LEU A 474 -1.54 -6.94 -25.09
CA LEU A 474 -2.52 -7.95 -25.51
C LEU A 474 -2.58 -9.12 -24.50
N GLY A 475 -1.43 -9.55 -23.99
CA GLY A 475 -1.36 -10.57 -22.94
C GLY A 475 -2.07 -10.16 -21.65
N LEU A 476 -1.90 -8.90 -21.23
CA LEU A 476 -2.56 -8.35 -20.05
C LEU A 476 -4.08 -8.24 -20.25
N LEU A 477 -4.53 -7.75 -21.41
CA LEU A 477 -5.95 -7.64 -21.75
C LEU A 477 -6.65 -9.00 -21.75
N TYR A 478 -5.99 -10.03 -22.27
CA TYR A 478 -6.50 -11.40 -22.19
C TYR A 478 -6.58 -11.89 -20.74
N ALA A 479 -5.53 -11.67 -19.93
CA ALA A 479 -5.54 -12.09 -18.52
C ALA A 479 -6.68 -11.44 -17.70
N ILE A 480 -7.04 -10.19 -18.03
CA ILE A 480 -8.18 -9.48 -17.42
C ILE A 480 -9.52 -10.07 -17.88
N ARG A 481 -9.64 -10.45 -19.16
CA ARG A 481 -10.91 -10.86 -19.77
C ARG A 481 -11.13 -12.37 -19.84
N GLN A 482 -10.14 -13.20 -19.50
CA GLN A 482 -10.16 -14.66 -19.68
C GLN A 482 -11.33 -15.39 -18.99
N GLN A 483 -11.98 -14.74 -18.02
CA GLN A 483 -13.14 -15.27 -17.29
C GLN A 483 -14.47 -15.05 -18.05
N ASP A 484 -14.53 -14.12 -19.01
CA ASP A 484 -15.72 -13.83 -19.81
C ASP A 484 -15.45 -14.13 -21.31
N GLN A 485 -16.03 -15.23 -21.80
CA GLN A 485 -15.84 -15.69 -23.18
C GLN A 485 -16.31 -14.64 -24.20
N MET A 486 -17.38 -13.90 -23.91
CA MET A 486 -17.92 -12.88 -24.81
C MET A 486 -17.00 -11.66 -24.87
N ALA A 487 -16.36 -11.30 -23.75
CA ALA A 487 -15.39 -10.21 -23.71
C ALA A 487 -14.10 -10.53 -24.49
N VAL A 488 -13.65 -11.79 -24.47
CA VAL A 488 -12.47 -12.20 -25.25
C VAL A 488 -12.81 -12.38 -26.73
N SER A 489 -13.99 -12.91 -27.07
CA SER A 489 -14.48 -12.95 -28.45
C SER A 489 -14.55 -11.54 -29.06
N LYS A 490 -15.12 -10.58 -28.33
CA LYS A 490 -15.14 -9.16 -28.73
C LYS A 490 -13.74 -8.56 -28.84
N LEU A 491 -12.81 -8.92 -27.94
CA LEU A 491 -11.41 -8.48 -28.03
C LEU A 491 -10.77 -8.99 -29.33
N ILE A 492 -10.93 -10.27 -29.65
CA ILE A 492 -10.36 -10.88 -30.86
C ILE A 492 -10.98 -10.25 -32.12
N GLN A 493 -12.31 -10.08 -32.14
CA GLN A 493 -13.00 -9.43 -33.26
C GLN A 493 -12.59 -7.96 -33.43
N GLN A 494 -12.48 -7.21 -32.34
CA GLN A 494 -12.10 -5.80 -32.36
C GLN A 494 -10.67 -5.61 -32.87
N VAL A 495 -9.76 -6.44 -32.39
CA VAL A 495 -8.34 -6.39 -32.77
C VAL A 495 -8.11 -7.00 -34.16
N GLY A 496 -8.96 -7.96 -34.56
CA GLY A 496 -8.86 -8.74 -35.78
C GLY A 496 -9.56 -8.17 -37.02
N ARG A 497 -10.68 -7.45 -36.87
CA ARG A 497 -11.43 -6.83 -37.99
C ARG A 497 -10.85 -5.50 -38.46
N GLY A 498 -9.93 -4.89 -37.70
CA GLY A 498 -9.36 -3.58 -38.02
C GLY A 498 -8.22 -3.67 -39.01
N ASN A 499 -8.53 -3.54 -40.31
CA ASN A 499 -7.66 -3.14 -41.43
C ASN A 499 -6.14 -3.29 -41.16
N SER A 500 -5.61 -4.52 -41.09
CA SER A 500 -4.19 -4.96 -41.08
C SER A 500 -3.10 -4.13 -40.36
N ASN A 501 -3.42 -3.08 -39.60
CA ASN A 501 -2.50 -2.03 -39.16
C ASN A 501 -2.53 -1.77 -37.64
N THR A 502 -3.46 -2.37 -36.91
CA THR A 502 -3.62 -2.16 -35.45
C THR A 502 -2.56 -2.92 -34.65
N LEU A 503 -2.29 -4.17 -35.03
CA LEU A 503 -1.17 -4.96 -34.51
C LEU A 503 -0.11 -5.10 -35.60
N ARG A 504 1.06 -4.51 -35.38
CA ARG A 504 2.22 -4.63 -36.27
C ARG A 504 3.23 -5.65 -35.77
N SER A 505 3.18 -5.96 -34.46
CA SER A 505 4.06 -6.95 -33.84
C SER A 505 3.70 -8.38 -34.28
N PRO A 506 4.61 -9.11 -34.94
CA PRO A 506 4.34 -10.50 -35.31
C PRO A 506 4.17 -11.39 -34.07
N PHE A 507 4.80 -11.05 -32.93
CA PHE A 507 4.60 -11.73 -31.65
C PHE A 507 3.18 -11.54 -31.09
N ALA A 508 2.62 -10.33 -31.18
CA ALA A 508 1.25 -10.07 -30.74
C ALA A 508 0.22 -10.79 -31.60
N LEU A 509 0.47 -10.89 -32.92
CA LEU A 509 -0.36 -11.68 -33.83
C LEU A 509 -0.32 -13.18 -33.49
N CYS A 510 0.87 -13.73 -33.23
CA CYS A 510 1.00 -15.12 -32.74
C CYS A 510 0.26 -15.35 -31.42
N MET A 511 0.24 -14.37 -30.52
CA MET A 511 -0.51 -14.44 -29.26
C MET A 511 -2.02 -14.41 -29.48
N LEU A 512 -2.49 -13.57 -30.41
CA LEU A 512 -3.89 -13.48 -30.81
C LEU A 512 -4.38 -14.82 -31.40
N ILE A 513 -3.58 -15.45 -32.27
CA ILE A 513 -3.85 -16.78 -32.83
C ILE A 513 -4.00 -17.84 -31.73
N ARG A 514 -3.13 -17.81 -30.71
CA ARG A 514 -3.25 -18.70 -29.54
C ARG A 514 -4.54 -18.49 -28.75
N PHE A 515 -4.98 -17.24 -28.61
CA PHE A 515 -6.25 -16.95 -27.92
C PHE A 515 -7.47 -17.38 -28.72
N ALA A 516 -7.42 -17.19 -30.03
CA ALA A 516 -8.45 -17.67 -30.97
C ALA A 516 -8.61 -19.19 -30.90
N SER A 517 -7.51 -19.95 -31.03
CA SER A 517 -7.51 -21.42 -30.91
C SER A 517 -8.06 -21.89 -29.55
N LYS A 518 -7.63 -21.28 -28.44
CA LYS A 518 -8.09 -21.66 -27.10
C LYS A 518 -9.56 -21.37 -26.81
N ILE A 519 -10.17 -20.41 -27.50
CA ILE A 519 -11.61 -20.12 -27.39
C ILE A 519 -12.43 -21.06 -28.25
N MET A 520 -11.89 -21.43 -29.41
CA MET A 520 -12.54 -22.38 -30.31
C MET A 520 -12.69 -23.77 -29.69
N ASP A 521 -11.75 -24.20 -28.85
CA ASP A 521 -11.88 -25.44 -28.06
C ASP A 521 -12.95 -25.35 -26.96
N LYS A 522 -13.30 -24.14 -26.51
CA LYS A 522 -14.21 -23.91 -25.37
C LYS A 522 -15.65 -23.67 -25.77
N ASP A 523 -15.91 -23.10 -26.95
CA ASP A 523 -17.26 -22.79 -27.42
C ASP A 523 -17.45 -23.21 -28.90
N PRO A 524 -18.20 -24.30 -29.16
CA PRO A 524 -18.41 -24.81 -30.52
C PRO A 524 -19.21 -23.84 -31.40
N ASN A 525 -19.98 -22.90 -30.83
CA ASN A 525 -20.76 -21.92 -31.61
C ASN A 525 -19.87 -20.87 -32.30
N LEU A 526 -18.67 -20.63 -31.75
CA LEU A 526 -17.71 -19.66 -32.27
C LEU A 526 -16.73 -20.25 -33.29
N HIS A 527 -16.78 -21.57 -33.52
CA HIS A 527 -15.79 -22.32 -34.29
C HIS A 527 -15.69 -21.83 -35.74
N LYS A 528 -16.83 -21.70 -36.44
CA LYS A 528 -16.86 -21.23 -37.83
C LYS A 528 -16.26 -19.83 -38.00
N GLN A 529 -16.58 -18.92 -37.08
CA GLN A 529 -16.11 -17.55 -37.13
C GLN A 529 -14.60 -17.44 -36.86
N MET A 530 -14.11 -18.23 -35.90
CA MET A 530 -12.69 -18.22 -35.54
C MET A 530 -11.84 -18.96 -36.58
N HIS A 531 -12.40 -19.95 -37.26
CA HIS A 531 -11.79 -20.63 -38.39
C HIS A 531 -11.56 -19.69 -39.58
N GLU A 532 -12.60 -18.95 -40.00
CA GLU A 532 -12.48 -17.91 -41.06
C GLU A 532 -11.44 -16.83 -40.69
N PHE A 533 -11.35 -16.49 -39.40
CA PHE A 533 -10.34 -15.56 -38.90
C PHE A 533 -8.92 -16.11 -38.99
N LEU A 534 -8.70 -17.37 -38.59
CA LEU A 534 -7.38 -18.03 -38.66
C LEU A 534 -6.92 -18.22 -40.11
N GLU A 535 -7.84 -18.50 -41.03
CA GLU A 535 -7.55 -18.64 -42.46
C GLU A 535 -6.95 -17.35 -43.03
N GLY A 536 -7.43 -16.19 -42.56
CA GLY A 536 -6.90 -14.87 -42.91
C GLY A 536 -5.42 -14.67 -42.53
N PHE A 537 -4.90 -15.39 -41.53
CA PHE A 537 -3.49 -15.30 -41.11
C PHE A 537 -2.54 -16.26 -41.83
N LEU A 538 -3.06 -17.22 -42.61
CA LEU A 538 -2.22 -18.15 -43.40
C LEU A 538 -1.45 -17.45 -44.53
N ARG A 539 -1.93 -16.29 -44.97
CA ARG A 539 -1.34 -15.49 -46.06
C ARG A 539 -0.65 -14.21 -45.55
N HIS A 540 -0.25 -14.18 -44.29
CA HIS A 540 0.35 -12.99 -43.68
C HIS A 540 1.80 -12.79 -44.19
N LYS A 541 2.29 -11.54 -44.20
CA LYS A 541 3.65 -11.20 -44.67
C LYS A 541 4.78 -11.77 -43.79
N SER A 542 4.46 -12.26 -42.59
CA SER A 542 5.44 -12.77 -41.62
C SER A 542 5.34 -14.29 -41.52
N ASP A 543 6.42 -14.98 -41.86
CA ASP A 543 6.50 -16.44 -41.84
C ASP A 543 6.20 -17.05 -40.47
N MET A 544 6.58 -16.35 -39.39
CA MET A 544 6.29 -16.78 -38.02
C MET A 544 4.78 -16.83 -37.72
N VAL A 545 4.02 -15.87 -38.27
CA VAL A 545 2.56 -15.81 -38.11
C VAL A 545 1.90 -16.91 -38.94
N ASN A 546 2.38 -17.13 -40.17
CA ASN A 546 1.91 -18.22 -41.05
C ASN A 546 2.13 -19.59 -40.41
N TYR A 547 3.33 -19.83 -39.88
CA TYR A 547 3.65 -21.09 -39.18
C TYR A 547 2.75 -21.30 -37.96
N LYS A 548 2.51 -20.25 -37.16
CA LYS A 548 1.68 -20.39 -35.96
C LYS A 548 0.20 -20.59 -36.30
N ALA A 549 -0.29 -19.96 -37.36
CA ALA A 549 -1.64 -20.21 -37.89
C ALA A 549 -1.75 -21.65 -38.38
N ALA A 550 -0.82 -22.13 -39.22
CA ALA A 550 -0.78 -23.51 -39.71
C ALA A 550 -0.70 -24.54 -38.57
N GLN A 551 0.15 -24.29 -37.57
CA GLN A 551 0.23 -25.14 -36.38
C GLN A 551 -1.11 -25.20 -35.63
N ALA A 552 -1.76 -24.04 -35.43
CA ALA A 552 -3.08 -24.00 -34.79
C ALA A 552 -4.14 -24.76 -35.61
N PHE A 553 -4.03 -24.79 -36.95
CA PHE A 553 -4.87 -25.63 -37.79
C PHE A 553 -4.63 -27.13 -37.60
N CYS A 554 -3.37 -27.55 -37.53
CA CYS A 554 -3.02 -28.96 -37.34
C CYS A 554 -3.32 -29.49 -35.94
N GLU A 555 -3.29 -28.64 -34.91
CA GLU A 555 -3.58 -29.02 -33.51
C GLU A 555 -5.08 -29.20 -33.23
N MET A 556 -5.98 -28.79 -34.15
CA MET A 556 -7.42 -28.98 -34.00
C MET A 556 -7.82 -30.45 -34.21
N GLN A 557 -8.23 -31.13 -33.14
CA GLN A 557 -8.60 -32.55 -33.14
C GLN A 557 -9.92 -32.91 -33.85
N ASN A 558 -10.64 -31.95 -34.46
CA ASN A 558 -11.98 -32.15 -35.03
C ASN A 558 -12.12 -31.74 -36.51
N MET A 559 -11.09 -31.95 -37.33
CA MET A 559 -11.22 -31.82 -38.79
C MET A 559 -10.80 -33.11 -39.50
N THR A 560 -11.79 -33.98 -39.73
CA THR A 560 -11.87 -34.91 -40.87
C THR A 560 -13.00 -34.47 -41.76
#